data_AF-A0A6A2WZ12-F1
#
_entry.id   AF-A0A6A2WZ12-F1
#
_cell.length_a   1.000
_cell.length_b   1.000
_cell.length_c   1.000
_cell.angle_alpha   90.00
_cell.angle_beta   90.00
_cell.angle_gamma   90.00
#
_symmetry.space_group_name_H-M   'P 1'
#
loop_
_entity.id
_entity.type
_entity.pdbx_description
1 polymer ?
#
loop_
_entity_poly.entity_id
_entity_poly.type
_entity_poly.pdbx_seq_one_letter_code
_entity_poly.pdbx_strand_id
1 'polypeptide(L)'
;MSASQTLGGPSRCGRVLGSSLDKIIKNAAWRKHSNYKLETLSDAGSPDPTSPLLGLSSSDADFVLNPILLALDSNYAKVADPALECVSKLFSAGVVRGEIDGNNSDSILYKIIESVCKVGGIGEESVELALLRALLAAVRCPCVLIRGDCLLQVVRTCFNVYLGGLNGTNQICAKSVLAQIMLIVFARAEEDSMDVTIRTVPVSELLEFTDKNLNEGSSIYFCQNFVSEVMSASEGVPDLKFSQPVEVLQNGESKVEEEEIRDEKAKNGLELGAGGVSSKIREDGFVIFKNLCKLSMKFSSQENPDDHILLRGKILSLELLKVIMDNGGSIWRSNERFLNAVKQFLCLSLLKNSALLVMSIYELQCSIFMSLLTKYRSGLKAEIGIFFPMLILRVLENVLQPSFVQKMTVLNMLEKIGGDSQIIIDIFVNYDCDVDSPNIFERFLQDCQWPSENCSRATTGFNHNFVCSSGYHLPA
;
A
#
# COMPACT_ATOMS: atom_id res chain seq x y z
N MET A 1 18.00 -47.29 12.43
CA MET A 1 17.36 -46.22 11.63
C MET A 1 17.40 -44.96 12.48
N SER A 2 18.32 -44.05 12.17
CA SER A 2 18.54 -42.82 12.94
C SER A 2 17.46 -41.80 12.56
N ALA A 3 16.57 -41.48 13.49
CA ALA A 3 15.62 -40.38 13.32
C ALA A 3 16.42 -39.07 13.22
N SER A 4 16.23 -38.32 12.13
CA SER A 4 16.78 -36.98 11.99
C SER A 4 16.27 -36.13 13.17
N GLN A 5 17.16 -35.78 14.10
CA GLN A 5 16.84 -34.83 15.16
C GLN A 5 16.54 -33.48 14.50
N THR A 6 15.28 -33.07 14.51
CA THR A 6 14.90 -31.73 14.07
C THR A 6 15.52 -30.70 15.01
N LEU A 7 16.43 -29.87 14.50
CA LEU A 7 16.97 -28.72 15.22
C LEU A 7 15.79 -27.91 15.81
N GLY A 8 15.79 -27.69 17.12
CA GLY A 8 14.77 -26.88 17.82
C GLY A 8 13.71 -27.62 18.64
N GLY A 9 13.74 -28.95 18.75
CA GLY A 9 12.86 -29.71 19.65
C GLY A 9 11.45 -30.00 19.09
N PRO A 10 10.51 -30.48 19.94
CA PRO A 10 9.19 -30.94 19.49
C PRO A 10 8.16 -29.82 19.26
N SER A 11 8.37 -28.63 19.86
CA SER A 11 7.42 -27.51 19.77
C SER A 11 7.28 -26.97 18.34
N ARG A 12 6.13 -26.37 18.03
CA ARG A 12 5.91 -25.71 16.73
C ARG A 12 6.88 -24.55 16.51
N CYS A 13 7.02 -23.68 17.52
CA CYS A 13 8.01 -22.61 17.54
C CYS A 13 9.42 -23.16 17.30
N GLY A 14 9.77 -24.26 17.98
CA GLY A 14 11.06 -24.91 17.87
C GLY A 14 11.40 -25.36 16.45
N ARG A 15 10.46 -26.01 15.76
CA ARG A 15 10.63 -26.46 14.38
C ARG A 15 10.79 -25.31 13.37
N VAL A 16 10.14 -24.18 13.61
CA VAL A 16 10.25 -22.98 12.75
C VAL A 16 11.59 -22.28 12.96
N LEU A 17 12.04 -22.19 14.22
CA LEU A 17 13.17 -21.37 14.64
C LEU A 17 14.51 -22.09 14.61
N GLY A 18 14.52 -23.41 14.81
CA GLY A 18 15.75 -24.16 15.12
C GLY A 18 16.86 -24.01 14.08
N SER A 19 16.52 -24.08 12.79
CA SER A 19 17.53 -23.92 11.72
C SER A 19 18.10 -22.49 11.65
N SER A 20 17.27 -21.48 11.89
CA SER A 20 17.67 -20.07 11.79
C SER A 20 18.49 -19.66 13.02
N LEU A 21 18.09 -20.09 14.21
CA LEU A 21 18.86 -19.87 15.44
C LEU A 21 20.24 -20.56 15.39
N ASP A 22 20.34 -21.77 14.84
CA ASP A 22 21.64 -22.44 14.65
C ASP A 22 22.58 -21.63 13.74
N LYS A 23 22.07 -21.07 12.63
CA LYS A 23 22.85 -20.16 11.76
C LYS A 23 23.31 -18.91 12.52
N ILE A 24 22.43 -18.28 13.30
CA ILE A 24 22.75 -17.10 14.11
C ILE A 24 23.90 -17.44 15.08
N ILE A 25 23.81 -18.55 15.81
CA ILE A 25 24.82 -18.95 16.81
C ILE A 25 26.19 -19.19 16.15
N LYS A 26 26.20 -19.88 15.01
CA LYS A 26 27.44 -20.16 14.27
C LYS A 26 28.15 -18.88 13.85
N ASN A 27 27.40 -17.83 13.51
CA ASN A 27 27.93 -16.55 13.05
C ASN A 27 28.18 -15.53 14.17
N ALA A 28 27.44 -15.58 15.28
CA ALA A 28 27.44 -14.52 16.31
C ALA A 28 28.58 -14.62 17.33
N ALA A 29 29.53 -15.55 17.19
CA ALA A 29 30.55 -15.85 18.20
C ALA A 29 29.99 -16.13 19.63
N TRP A 30 28.68 -16.38 19.76
CA TRP A 30 27.94 -16.67 21.01
C TRP A 30 28.23 -18.06 21.60
N ARG A 31 29.39 -18.65 21.27
CA ARG A 31 29.75 -20.05 21.55
C ARG A 31 29.89 -20.40 23.04
N LYS A 32 29.80 -19.43 23.97
CA LYS A 32 30.09 -19.66 25.39
C LYS A 32 28.87 -19.69 26.33
N HIS A 33 27.65 -19.40 25.86
CA HIS A 33 26.46 -19.35 26.75
C HIS A 33 25.16 -19.95 26.17
N SER A 34 25.20 -20.61 25.01
CA SER A 34 24.00 -20.98 24.24
C SER A 34 23.42 -22.35 24.60
N ASN A 35 23.10 -22.58 25.88
CA ASN A 35 22.13 -23.64 26.24
C ASN A 35 20.72 -23.12 25.95
N TYR A 36 20.29 -23.21 24.69
CA TYR A 36 18.91 -22.89 24.34
C TYR A 36 17.99 -23.98 24.87
N LYS A 37 17.06 -23.60 25.75
CA LYS A 37 15.97 -24.48 26.21
C LYS A 37 14.98 -24.87 25.09
N LEU A 38 15.19 -24.47 23.83
CA LEU A 38 14.29 -24.82 22.71
C LEU A 38 14.00 -26.32 22.64
N GLU A 39 15.00 -27.17 22.87
CA GLU A 39 14.86 -28.63 22.86
C GLU A 39 14.02 -29.16 24.03
N THR A 40 13.91 -28.39 25.12
CA THR A 40 13.13 -28.73 26.32
C THR A 40 11.73 -28.11 26.34
N LEU A 41 11.43 -27.18 25.44
CA LEU A 41 10.11 -26.54 25.35
C LEU A 41 9.14 -27.47 24.61
N SER A 42 8.06 -27.84 25.30
CA SER A 42 6.90 -28.52 24.70
C SER A 42 5.77 -27.51 24.54
N ASP A 43 4.93 -27.68 23.51
CA ASP A 43 3.74 -26.84 23.35
C ASP A 43 2.89 -26.95 24.63
N ALA A 44 2.59 -25.82 25.28
CA ALA A 44 1.76 -25.77 26.47
C ALA A 44 0.37 -26.33 26.16
N GLY A 45 -0.15 -27.20 27.04
CA GLY A 45 -1.46 -27.85 26.86
C GLY A 45 -2.65 -26.89 26.87
N SER A 46 -2.46 -25.65 27.34
CA SER A 46 -3.42 -24.54 27.26
C SER A 46 -2.76 -23.32 26.63
N PRO A 47 -3.31 -22.75 25.53
CA PRO A 47 -2.76 -21.54 24.94
C PRO A 47 -2.94 -20.34 25.89
N ASP A 48 -1.83 -19.70 26.27
CA ASP A 48 -1.84 -18.42 26.97
C ASP A 48 -2.20 -17.32 25.95
N PRO A 49 -3.36 -16.65 26.06
CA PRO A 49 -3.80 -15.65 25.10
C PRO A 49 -2.96 -14.37 25.14
N THR A 50 -2.18 -14.16 26.20
CA THR A 50 -1.31 -12.98 26.36
C THR A 50 0.09 -13.21 25.80
N SER A 51 0.44 -14.47 25.51
CA SER A 51 1.75 -14.82 24.98
C SER A 51 1.87 -14.42 23.50
N PRO A 52 2.98 -13.78 23.08
CA PRO A 52 3.20 -13.41 21.69
C PRO A 52 3.49 -14.62 20.78
N LEU A 53 3.76 -15.81 21.34
CA LEU A 53 4.01 -17.04 20.60
C LEU A 53 3.01 -18.14 20.97
N LEU A 54 2.38 -18.71 19.95
CA LEU A 54 1.44 -19.82 20.10
C LEU A 54 2.10 -21.02 20.78
N GLY A 55 1.49 -21.49 21.88
CA GLY A 55 1.92 -22.70 22.58
C GLY A 55 3.08 -22.49 23.55
N LEU A 56 3.51 -21.25 23.80
CA LEU A 56 4.52 -20.93 24.81
C LEU A 56 3.95 -19.97 25.85
N SER A 57 4.50 -19.99 27.08
CA SER A 57 4.22 -18.95 28.08
C SER A 57 4.85 -17.61 27.66
N SER A 58 4.36 -16.48 28.17
CA SER A 58 4.98 -15.16 27.87
C SER A 58 6.48 -15.13 28.20
N SER A 59 6.91 -15.71 29.33
CA SER A 59 8.33 -15.76 29.71
C SER A 59 9.18 -16.62 28.78
N ASP A 60 8.64 -17.74 28.31
CA ASP A 60 9.34 -18.60 27.34
C ASP A 60 9.39 -17.93 25.97
N ALA A 61 8.33 -17.20 25.59
CA ALA A 61 8.29 -16.45 24.36
C ALA A 61 9.33 -15.33 24.34
N ASP A 62 9.45 -14.56 25.42
CA ASP A 62 10.49 -13.54 25.56
C ASP A 62 11.89 -14.14 25.48
N PHE A 63 12.11 -15.28 26.15
CA PHE A 63 13.40 -15.98 26.11
C PHE A 63 13.77 -16.45 24.69
N VAL A 64 12.79 -16.91 23.90
CA VAL A 64 13.00 -17.39 22.53
C VAL A 64 13.21 -16.23 21.54
N LEU A 65 12.52 -15.12 21.73
CA LEU A 65 12.55 -13.96 20.84
C LEU A 65 13.73 -13.02 21.09
N ASN A 66 14.21 -12.91 22.34
CA ASN A 66 15.29 -11.98 22.70
C ASN A 66 16.61 -12.22 21.93
N PRO A 67 17.06 -13.47 21.67
CA PRO A 67 18.23 -13.72 20.84
C PRO A 67 18.06 -13.27 19.39
N ILE A 68 16.83 -13.30 18.85
CA ILE A 68 16.53 -12.78 17.52
C ILE A 68 16.64 -11.25 17.54
N LEU A 69 16.10 -10.60 18.57
CA LEU A 69 16.21 -9.15 18.75
C LEU A 69 17.68 -8.70 18.81
N LEU A 70 18.49 -9.34 19.64
CA LEU A 70 19.94 -9.05 19.74
C LEU A 70 20.69 -9.29 18.42
N ALA A 71 20.26 -10.27 17.63
CA ALA A 71 20.85 -10.54 16.32
C ALA A 71 20.48 -9.48 15.27
N LEU A 72 19.25 -8.95 15.31
CA LEU A 72 18.85 -7.83 14.46
C LEU A 72 19.61 -6.55 14.83
N ASP A 73 19.81 -6.29 16.12
CA ASP A 73 20.53 -5.11 16.63
C ASP A 73 22.06 -5.21 16.50
N SER A 74 22.60 -6.32 15.99
CA SER A 74 24.04 -6.56 15.95
C SER A 74 24.81 -5.67 14.95
N ASN A 75 24.09 -4.95 14.08
CA ASN A 75 24.62 -4.18 12.95
C ASN A 75 25.64 -4.96 12.09
N TYR A 76 25.45 -6.28 11.98
CA TYR A 76 26.35 -7.18 11.26
C TYR A 76 25.56 -8.09 10.34
N ALA A 77 25.70 -7.89 9.03
CA ALA A 77 24.86 -8.55 8.03
C ALA A 77 24.80 -10.07 8.15
N LYS A 78 25.93 -10.75 8.45
CA LYS A 78 25.96 -12.23 8.57
C LYS A 78 25.18 -12.77 9.78
N VAL A 79 24.80 -11.92 10.72
CA VAL A 79 23.99 -12.26 11.90
C VAL A 79 22.56 -11.73 11.72
N ALA A 80 22.41 -10.50 11.21
CA ALA A 80 21.12 -9.88 10.95
C ALA A 80 20.33 -10.60 9.85
N ASP A 81 20.98 -11.06 8.76
CA ASP A 81 20.31 -11.72 7.64
C ASP A 81 19.62 -13.05 8.04
N PRO A 82 20.28 -13.99 8.75
CA PRO A 82 19.58 -15.15 9.32
C PRO A 82 18.49 -14.79 10.33
N ALA A 83 18.61 -13.67 11.05
CA ALA A 83 17.59 -13.19 11.97
C ALA A 83 16.34 -12.67 11.22
N LEU A 84 16.52 -11.94 10.12
CA LEU A 84 15.44 -11.53 9.23
C LEU A 84 14.72 -12.74 8.60
N GLU A 85 15.47 -13.76 8.17
CA GLU A 85 14.90 -15.03 7.69
C GLU A 85 14.05 -15.69 8.79
N CYS A 86 14.52 -15.66 10.04
CA CYS A 86 13.82 -16.17 11.21
C CYS A 86 12.49 -15.44 11.45
N VAL A 87 12.52 -14.11 11.44
CA VAL A 87 11.34 -13.26 11.60
C VAL A 87 10.31 -13.52 10.50
N SER A 88 10.75 -13.61 9.24
CA SER A 88 9.85 -13.93 8.13
C SER A 88 9.15 -15.29 8.33
N LYS A 89 9.89 -16.34 8.72
CA LYS A 89 9.29 -17.67 8.98
C LYS A 89 8.31 -17.66 10.15
N LEU A 90 8.61 -16.94 11.22
CA LEU A 90 7.74 -16.79 12.39
C LEU A 90 6.37 -16.22 12.03
N PHE A 91 6.35 -15.13 11.25
CA PHE A 91 5.11 -14.50 10.81
C PHE A 91 4.39 -15.33 9.75
N SER A 92 5.12 -15.86 8.75
CA SER A 92 4.53 -16.70 7.70
C SER A 92 3.87 -17.96 8.27
N ALA A 93 4.44 -18.56 9.31
CA ALA A 93 3.87 -19.74 9.95
C ALA A 93 2.65 -19.44 10.85
N GLY A 94 2.32 -18.17 11.12
CA GLY A 94 1.22 -17.78 12.01
C GLY A 94 1.46 -18.14 13.47
N VAL A 95 2.72 -18.33 13.87
CA VAL A 95 3.11 -18.68 15.25
C VAL A 95 3.10 -17.45 16.14
N VAL A 96 3.42 -16.28 15.58
CA VAL A 96 3.35 -14.99 16.27
C VAL A 96 1.91 -14.51 16.31
N ARG A 97 1.48 -13.98 17.46
CA ARG A 97 0.13 -13.46 17.67
C ARG A 97 0.16 -12.14 18.45
N GLY A 98 -0.83 -11.28 18.21
CA GLY A 98 -1.09 -10.11 19.03
C GLY A 98 -1.22 -8.80 18.26
N GLU A 99 -1.40 -7.71 19.01
CA GLU A 99 -1.44 -6.35 18.49
C GLU A 99 -0.06 -5.69 18.69
N ILE A 100 0.50 -5.12 17.62
CA ILE A 100 1.75 -4.36 17.64
C ILE A 100 1.38 -2.89 17.46
N ASP A 101 1.44 -2.12 18.54
CA ASP A 101 1.15 -0.69 18.56
C ASP A 101 2.34 0.07 19.16
N GLY A 102 2.66 1.24 18.60
CA GLY A 102 3.73 2.11 19.08
C GLY A 102 3.50 2.66 20.48
N ASN A 103 2.25 2.68 20.94
CA ASN A 103 1.92 3.02 22.32
C ASN A 103 2.43 1.99 23.34
N ASN A 104 2.69 0.74 22.90
CA ASN A 104 3.25 -0.32 23.73
C ASN A 104 4.68 -0.64 23.27
N SER A 105 5.56 0.36 23.36
CA SER A 105 6.95 0.27 22.92
C SER A 105 7.78 -0.76 23.67
N ASP A 106 7.32 -1.20 24.85
CA ASP A 106 7.99 -2.23 25.64
C ASP A 106 7.78 -3.65 25.11
N SER A 107 6.74 -3.87 24.31
CA SER A 107 6.46 -5.16 23.68
C SER A 107 7.64 -5.67 22.86
N ILE A 108 8.03 -6.93 23.07
CA ILE A 108 9.11 -7.56 22.30
C ILE A 108 8.79 -7.63 20.80
N LEU A 109 7.51 -7.77 20.42
CA LEU A 109 7.10 -7.77 19.02
C LEU A 109 7.27 -6.40 18.37
N TYR A 110 6.96 -5.32 19.11
CA TYR A 110 7.22 -3.96 18.64
C TYR A 110 8.72 -3.74 18.45
N LYS A 111 9.55 -4.09 19.44
CA LYS A 111 11.00 -3.99 19.38
C LYS A 111 11.58 -4.79 18.19
N ILE A 112 11.07 -5.99 17.92
CA ILE A 112 11.48 -6.78 16.75
C ILE A 112 11.16 -6.05 15.44
N ILE A 113 9.93 -5.56 15.25
CA ILE A 113 9.58 -4.84 14.02
C ILE A 113 10.40 -3.55 13.88
N GLU A 114 10.63 -2.84 14.98
CA GLU A 114 11.47 -1.65 14.99
C GLU A 114 12.92 -1.97 14.59
N SER A 115 13.51 -3.04 15.15
CA SER A 115 14.86 -3.50 14.80
C SER A 115 14.93 -3.99 13.36
N VAL A 116 13.93 -4.72 12.84
CA VAL A 116 13.83 -5.06 11.41
C VAL A 116 13.87 -3.79 10.57
N CYS A 117 13.12 -2.76 10.93
CA CYS A 117 13.14 -1.48 10.22
C CYS A 117 14.51 -0.77 10.26
N LYS A 118 15.26 -0.89 11.37
CA LYS A 118 16.60 -0.30 11.55
C LYS A 118 17.69 -1.04 10.76
N VAL A 119 17.55 -2.35 10.56
CA VAL A 119 18.52 -3.19 9.83
C VAL A 119 18.74 -2.72 8.39
N GLY A 120 17.78 -2.01 7.79
CA GLY A 120 17.96 -1.36 6.47
C GLY A 120 19.12 -0.38 6.41
N GLY A 121 19.61 0.13 7.55
CA GLY A 121 20.78 1.02 7.62
C GLY A 121 22.13 0.34 7.34
N ILE A 122 22.19 -1.00 7.27
CA ILE A 122 23.43 -1.74 6.97
C ILE A 122 23.91 -1.48 5.53
N GLY A 123 23.00 -1.22 4.60
CA GLY A 123 23.34 -0.87 3.20
C GLY A 123 23.80 -2.06 2.34
N GLU A 124 23.53 -3.31 2.75
CA GLU A 124 23.77 -4.50 1.93
C GLU A 124 22.49 -4.96 1.21
N GLU A 125 22.60 -5.24 -0.10
CA GLU A 125 21.44 -5.56 -0.96
C GLU A 125 20.68 -6.81 -0.52
N SER A 126 21.39 -7.85 -0.04
CA SER A 126 20.76 -9.08 0.46
C SER A 126 19.93 -8.83 1.73
N VAL A 127 20.43 -7.94 2.59
CA VAL A 127 19.77 -7.55 3.84
C VAL A 127 18.51 -6.75 3.54
N GLU A 128 18.53 -5.84 2.55
CA GLU A 128 17.34 -5.12 2.10
C GLU A 128 16.24 -6.07 1.62
N LEU A 129 16.56 -7.10 0.82
CA LEU A 129 15.60 -8.09 0.36
C LEU A 129 15.05 -8.94 1.52
N ALA A 130 15.90 -9.36 2.45
CA ALA A 130 15.48 -10.11 3.63
C ALA A 130 14.56 -9.28 4.54
N LEU A 131 14.85 -7.98 4.69
CA LEU A 131 14.02 -7.02 5.41
C LEU A 131 12.64 -6.85 4.76
N LEU A 132 12.60 -6.66 3.44
CA LEU A 132 11.34 -6.52 2.70
C LEU A 132 10.47 -7.78 2.86
N ARG A 133 11.10 -8.96 2.85
CA ARG A 133 10.44 -10.25 3.05
C ARG A 133 9.85 -10.36 4.47
N ALA A 134 10.63 -10.00 5.49
CA ALA A 134 10.19 -10.03 6.88
C ALA A 134 9.01 -9.08 7.13
N LEU A 135 9.08 -7.84 6.60
CA LEU A 135 8.01 -6.84 6.74
C LEU A 135 6.72 -7.25 6.02
N LEU A 136 6.82 -7.78 4.79
CA LEU A 136 5.65 -8.28 4.06
C LEU A 136 5.01 -9.47 4.80
N ALA A 137 5.81 -10.41 5.32
CA ALA A 137 5.31 -11.54 6.10
C ALA A 137 4.59 -11.07 7.37
N ALA A 138 5.16 -10.08 8.08
CA ALA A 138 4.56 -9.49 9.27
C ALA A 138 3.19 -8.85 8.99
N VAL A 139 3.09 -8.02 7.96
CA VAL A 139 1.83 -7.38 7.58
C VAL A 139 0.81 -8.40 7.06
N ARG A 140 1.24 -9.42 6.31
CA ARG A 140 0.38 -10.48 5.77
C ARG A 140 -0.23 -11.34 6.87
N CYS A 141 0.47 -11.60 7.98
CA CYS A 141 0.02 -12.51 9.02
C CYS A 141 -1.39 -12.14 9.54
N PRO A 142 -2.38 -13.05 9.49
CA PRO A 142 -3.74 -12.77 9.97
C PRO A 142 -3.84 -12.75 11.51
N CYS A 143 -2.84 -13.31 12.20
CA CYS A 143 -2.79 -13.37 13.67
C CYS A 143 -2.14 -12.14 14.32
N VAL A 144 -1.58 -11.22 13.52
CA VAL A 144 -0.84 -10.06 14.01
C VAL A 144 -1.41 -8.79 13.40
N LEU A 145 -1.87 -7.88 14.25
CA LEU A 145 -2.39 -6.59 13.85
C LEU A 145 -1.35 -5.50 14.15
N ILE A 146 -0.70 -4.97 13.12
CA ILE A 146 0.27 -3.86 13.23
C ILE A 146 -0.48 -2.53 13.07
N ARG A 147 -0.31 -1.62 14.03
CA ARG A 147 -1.13 -0.40 14.18
C ARG A 147 -0.32 0.88 14.05
N GLY A 148 -1.02 1.97 13.74
CA GLY A 148 -0.56 3.34 14.00
C GLY A 148 0.83 3.66 13.44
N ASP A 149 1.66 4.28 14.26
CA ASP A 149 3.02 4.72 13.87
C ASP A 149 3.94 3.56 13.51
N CYS A 150 3.74 2.38 14.11
CA CYS A 150 4.51 1.18 13.76
C CYS A 150 4.24 0.76 12.31
N LEU A 151 2.96 0.72 11.90
CA LEU A 151 2.59 0.41 10.52
C LEU A 151 3.11 1.47 9.54
N LEU A 152 3.05 2.75 9.90
CA LEU A 152 3.62 3.83 9.11
C LEU A 152 5.14 3.71 8.98
N GLN A 153 5.84 3.27 10.03
CA GLN A 153 7.27 3.00 10.00
C GLN A 153 7.60 1.84 9.04
N VAL A 154 6.82 0.76 9.06
CA VAL A 154 6.96 -0.36 8.11
C VAL A 154 6.85 0.14 6.66
N VAL A 155 5.78 0.88 6.34
CA VAL A 155 5.58 1.46 5.00
C VAL A 155 6.73 2.41 4.64
N ARG A 156 7.15 3.28 5.56
CA ARG A 156 8.27 4.22 5.35
C ARG A 156 9.59 3.49 5.10
N THR A 157 9.88 2.42 5.82
CA THR A 157 11.10 1.63 5.59
C THR A 157 11.11 1.04 4.20
N CYS A 158 10.03 0.39 3.75
CA CYS A 158 9.96 -0.14 2.39
C CYS A 158 10.07 0.98 1.33
N PHE A 159 9.49 2.14 1.59
CA PHE A 159 9.59 3.33 0.74
C PHE A 159 11.04 3.85 0.66
N ASN A 160 11.76 3.86 1.76
CA ASN A 160 13.17 4.27 1.81
C ASN A 160 14.08 3.27 1.08
N VAL A 161 13.82 1.96 1.16
CA VAL A 161 14.55 0.96 0.36
C VAL A 161 14.34 1.21 -1.13
N TYR A 162 13.13 1.57 -1.56
CA TYR A 162 12.89 1.94 -2.96
C TYR A 162 13.64 3.21 -3.38
N LEU A 163 13.65 4.24 -2.52
CA LEU A 163 14.31 5.52 -2.86
C LEU A 163 15.83 5.44 -2.80
N GLY A 164 16.37 4.75 -1.81
CA GLY A 164 17.82 4.64 -1.56
C GLY A 164 18.49 3.45 -2.24
N GLY A 165 17.72 2.46 -2.69
CA GLY A 165 18.25 1.26 -3.33
C GLY A 165 19.06 1.62 -4.57
N LEU A 166 20.27 1.05 -4.70
CA LEU A 166 21.14 1.27 -5.85
C LEU A 166 20.86 0.26 -6.98
N ASN A 167 20.29 -0.90 -6.64
CA ASN A 167 19.95 -1.98 -7.55
C ASN A 167 18.48 -1.88 -8.01
N GLY A 168 18.26 -1.92 -9.33
CA GLY A 168 16.92 -1.91 -9.93
C GLY A 168 16.02 -3.05 -9.45
N THR A 169 16.59 -4.23 -9.16
CA THR A 169 15.84 -5.38 -8.64
C THR A 169 15.29 -5.10 -7.24
N ASN A 170 16.11 -4.57 -6.33
CA ASN A 170 15.67 -4.22 -4.98
C ASN A 170 14.60 -3.12 -5.01
N GLN A 171 14.74 -2.15 -5.92
CA GLN A 171 13.73 -1.12 -6.12
C GLN A 171 12.40 -1.72 -6.60
N ILE A 172 12.41 -2.60 -7.61
CA ILE A 172 11.20 -3.28 -8.11
C ILE A 172 10.55 -4.12 -7.00
N CYS A 173 11.35 -4.85 -6.23
CA CYS A 173 10.87 -5.66 -5.13
C CYS A 173 10.30 -4.80 -3.99
N ALA A 174 10.95 -3.69 -3.61
CA ALA A 174 10.43 -2.74 -2.62
C ALA A 174 9.09 -2.13 -3.05
N LYS A 175 8.99 -1.70 -4.32
CA LYS A 175 7.75 -1.18 -4.91
C LYS A 175 6.64 -2.24 -4.91
N SER A 176 6.96 -3.48 -5.27
CA SER A 176 6.01 -4.60 -5.30
C SER A 176 5.51 -4.95 -3.90
N VAL A 177 6.42 -4.96 -2.91
CA VAL A 177 6.09 -5.17 -1.51
C VAL A 177 5.21 -4.05 -0.96
N LEU A 178 5.49 -2.79 -1.27
CA LEU A 178 4.63 -1.66 -0.89
C LEU A 178 3.23 -1.80 -1.48
N ALA A 179 3.12 -2.11 -2.76
CA ALA A 179 1.83 -2.33 -3.41
C ALA A 179 1.07 -3.49 -2.75
N GLN A 180 1.75 -4.60 -2.45
CA GLN A 180 1.15 -5.74 -1.76
C GLN A 180 0.70 -5.39 -0.34
N ILE A 181 1.49 -4.62 0.42
CA ILE A 181 1.12 -4.09 1.73
C ILE A 181 -0.14 -3.21 1.63
N MET A 182 -0.22 -2.34 0.63
CA MET A 182 -1.43 -1.54 0.39
C MET A 182 -2.64 -2.44 0.13
N LEU A 183 -2.52 -3.43 -0.74
CA LEU A 183 -3.62 -4.38 -1.00
C LEU A 183 -4.08 -5.11 0.28
N ILE A 184 -3.14 -5.56 1.12
CA ILE A 184 -3.46 -6.22 2.39
C ILE A 184 -4.22 -5.25 3.32
N VAL A 185 -3.64 -4.08 3.60
CA VAL A 185 -4.21 -3.11 4.55
C VAL A 185 -5.60 -2.67 4.10
N PHE A 186 -5.78 -2.37 2.82
CA PHE A 186 -7.05 -1.82 2.33
C PHE A 186 -8.11 -2.87 2.10
N ALA A 187 -7.77 -4.12 1.77
CA ALA A 187 -8.73 -5.22 1.79
C ALA A 187 -9.23 -5.50 3.22
N ARG A 188 -8.33 -5.46 4.20
CA ARG A 188 -8.69 -5.57 5.62
C ARG A 188 -9.56 -4.41 6.09
N ALA A 189 -9.26 -3.17 5.68
CA ALA A 189 -10.07 -2.02 6.03
C ALA A 189 -11.46 -2.03 5.37
N GLU A 190 -11.56 -2.56 4.14
CA GLU A 190 -12.84 -2.75 3.44
C GLU A 190 -13.77 -3.66 4.23
N GLU A 191 -13.30 -4.87 4.54
CA GLU A 191 -14.07 -5.90 5.26
C GLU A 191 -14.06 -5.74 6.79
N ASP A 192 -13.24 -4.83 7.31
CA ASP A 192 -12.97 -4.65 8.75
C ASP A 192 -12.60 -5.96 9.46
N SER A 193 -11.76 -6.76 8.79
CA SER A 193 -11.38 -8.11 9.22
C SER A 193 -9.91 -8.36 8.91
N MET A 194 -9.24 -9.13 9.77
CA MET A 194 -7.88 -9.63 9.50
C MET A 194 -7.87 -10.85 8.59
N ASP A 195 -8.97 -11.61 8.57
CA ASP A 195 -9.19 -12.82 7.76
C ASP A 195 -9.87 -12.41 6.45
N VAL A 196 -9.06 -12.02 5.48
CA VAL A 196 -9.50 -11.56 4.16
C VAL A 196 -8.67 -12.21 3.07
N THR A 197 -9.31 -12.56 1.96
CA THR A 197 -8.60 -13.10 0.79
C THR A 197 -7.85 -11.97 0.10
N ILE A 198 -6.52 -12.03 0.11
CA ILE A 198 -5.66 -11.04 -0.55
C ILE A 198 -5.18 -11.58 -1.90
N ARG A 199 -5.41 -10.80 -2.96
CA ARG A 199 -4.83 -11.07 -4.28
C ARG A 199 -3.35 -10.68 -4.30
N THR A 200 -2.54 -11.55 -4.90
CA THR A 200 -1.13 -11.24 -5.16
C THR A 200 -1.03 -10.23 -6.30
N VAL A 201 -0.22 -9.19 -6.10
CA VAL A 201 -0.01 -8.17 -7.13
C VAL A 201 0.83 -8.71 -8.29
N PRO A 202 0.40 -8.52 -9.56
CA PRO A 202 1.23 -8.77 -10.72
C PRO A 202 2.27 -7.65 -10.88
N VAL A 203 3.55 -7.99 -10.76
CA VAL A 203 4.66 -7.02 -10.81
C VAL A 203 4.72 -6.30 -12.17
N SER A 204 4.32 -6.97 -13.26
CA SER A 204 4.27 -6.38 -14.59
C SER A 204 3.29 -5.20 -14.70
N GLU A 205 2.11 -5.29 -14.07
CA GLU A 205 1.11 -4.21 -14.11
C GLU A 205 1.58 -2.99 -13.30
N LEU A 206 2.36 -3.19 -12.24
CA LEU A 206 2.91 -2.10 -11.44
C LEU A 206 3.95 -1.27 -12.19
N LEU A 207 4.63 -1.86 -13.18
CA LEU A 207 5.74 -1.22 -13.90
C LEU A 207 5.30 -0.53 -15.21
N GLU A 208 4.01 -0.57 -15.55
CA GLU A 208 3.47 0.06 -16.77
C GLU A 208 3.84 1.54 -16.91
N PHE A 209 3.94 2.27 -15.79
CA PHE A 209 4.21 3.72 -15.74
C PHE A 209 5.66 4.08 -15.37
N THR A 210 6.53 3.08 -15.17
CA THR A 210 7.92 3.28 -14.73
C THR A 210 8.88 3.38 -15.94
N ASP A 211 10.00 4.08 -15.75
CA ASP A 211 11.07 4.17 -16.75
C ASP A 211 11.39 2.80 -17.34
N LYS A 212 11.24 2.69 -18.67
CA LYS A 212 11.52 1.47 -19.46
C LYS A 212 12.93 0.91 -19.24
N ASN A 213 13.82 1.69 -18.60
CA ASN A 213 15.18 1.31 -18.24
C ASN A 213 15.27 0.31 -17.07
N LEU A 214 14.21 0.11 -16.28
CA LEU A 214 14.17 -0.91 -15.21
C LEU A 214 13.58 -2.25 -15.66
N ASN A 215 13.12 -2.37 -16.92
CA ASN A 215 12.41 -3.55 -17.43
C ASN A 215 13.36 -4.67 -17.88
N GLU A 216 14.22 -5.13 -16.98
CA GLU A 216 14.89 -6.41 -17.15
C GLU A 216 13.89 -7.53 -16.83
N GLY A 217 13.50 -8.31 -17.84
CA GLY A 217 12.51 -9.39 -17.66
C GLY A 217 12.90 -10.39 -16.56
N SER A 218 14.20 -10.56 -16.29
CA SER A 218 14.75 -11.33 -15.16
C SER A 218 14.37 -10.75 -13.80
N SER A 219 14.49 -9.44 -13.61
CA SER A 219 14.17 -8.77 -12.34
C SER A 219 12.67 -8.79 -12.06
N ILE A 220 11.83 -8.62 -13.09
CA ILE A 220 10.38 -8.75 -12.98
C ILE A 220 9.99 -10.16 -12.52
N TYR A 221 10.54 -11.20 -13.17
CA TYR A 221 10.30 -12.58 -12.80
C TYR A 221 10.78 -12.90 -11.37
N PHE A 222 11.97 -12.43 -11.01
CA PHE A 222 12.50 -12.58 -9.65
C PHE A 222 11.58 -11.94 -8.61
N CYS A 223 11.19 -10.67 -8.79
CA CYS A 223 10.34 -9.98 -7.83
C CYS A 223 8.92 -10.56 -7.79
N GLN A 224 8.38 -11.05 -8.91
CA GLN A 224 7.10 -11.77 -8.90
C GLN A 224 7.18 -13.03 -8.04
N ASN A 225 8.24 -13.84 -8.20
CA ASN A 225 8.44 -15.03 -7.38
C ASN A 225 8.65 -14.68 -5.91
N PHE A 226 9.43 -13.63 -5.63
CA PHE A 226 9.65 -13.12 -4.27
C PHE A 226 8.32 -12.80 -3.56
N VAL A 227 7.44 -12.02 -4.20
CA VAL A 227 6.14 -11.68 -3.59
C VAL A 227 5.24 -12.91 -3.50
N SER A 228 5.16 -13.72 -4.56
CA SER A 228 4.35 -14.94 -4.58
C SER A 228 4.76 -15.95 -3.52
N GLU A 229 6.06 -16.11 -3.24
CA GLU A 229 6.56 -16.98 -2.18
C GLU A 229 6.04 -16.54 -0.81
N VAL A 230 6.13 -15.25 -0.48
CA VAL A 230 5.61 -14.73 0.80
C VAL A 230 4.09 -14.84 0.86
N MET A 231 3.40 -14.57 -0.26
CA MET A 231 1.93 -14.62 -0.34
C MET A 231 1.36 -16.04 -0.42
N SER A 232 2.18 -17.06 -0.67
CA SER A 232 1.78 -18.48 -0.66
C SER A 232 2.31 -19.24 0.56
N ALA A 233 3.19 -18.62 1.36
CA ALA A 233 3.71 -19.22 2.57
C ALA A 233 2.56 -19.67 3.48
N SER A 234 2.57 -20.96 3.80
CA SER A 234 1.48 -21.69 4.44
C SER A 234 1.10 -21.08 5.78
N GLU A 235 -0.18 -20.75 5.95
CA GLU A 235 -0.80 -20.50 7.25
C GLU A 235 -0.72 -21.80 8.07
N GLY A 236 0.27 -21.90 8.95
CA GLY A 236 0.62 -23.13 9.66
C GLY A 236 -0.39 -23.60 10.73
N VAL A 237 -1.65 -23.15 10.70
CA VAL A 237 -2.63 -23.49 11.75
C VAL A 237 -4.08 -23.56 11.21
N PRO A 238 -4.72 -24.76 11.24
CA PRO A 238 -6.15 -24.92 10.93
C PRO A 238 -7.13 -24.45 12.01
N ASP A 239 -6.67 -24.04 13.19
CA ASP A 239 -7.55 -23.74 14.33
C ASP A 239 -7.06 -22.53 15.13
N LEU A 240 -8.00 -21.69 15.57
CA LEU A 240 -7.85 -20.39 16.25
C LEU A 240 -7.76 -19.20 15.27
N LYS A 241 -8.82 -19.06 14.47
CA LYS A 241 -9.24 -17.77 13.93
C LYS A 241 -9.50 -16.81 15.08
N PHE A 242 -8.99 -15.58 14.98
CA PHE A 242 -9.33 -14.47 15.89
C PHE A 242 -10.86 -14.32 15.91
N SER A 243 -11.50 -14.90 16.92
CA SER A 243 -12.95 -14.84 17.09
C SER A 243 -13.24 -13.71 18.07
N GLN A 244 -13.63 -12.56 17.52
CA GLN A 244 -14.36 -11.46 18.15
C GLN A 244 -13.64 -10.56 19.19
N PRO A 245 -14.14 -9.31 19.36
CA PRO A 245 -13.50 -8.25 20.13
C PRO A 245 -13.72 -8.45 21.63
N VAL A 246 -12.71 -8.14 22.42
CA VAL A 246 -12.80 -8.08 23.89
C VAL A 246 -13.83 -7.02 24.27
N GLU A 247 -14.80 -7.43 25.09
CA GLU A 247 -15.82 -6.57 25.67
C GLU A 247 -15.21 -5.39 26.43
N VAL A 248 -15.82 -4.22 26.24
CA VAL A 248 -15.51 -2.97 26.95
C VAL A 248 -15.83 -3.15 28.43
N LEU A 249 -14.80 -3.18 29.28
CA LEU A 249 -14.96 -2.91 30.70
C LEU A 249 -14.81 -1.40 30.94
N GLN A 250 -15.96 -0.75 31.16
CA GLN A 250 -16.06 0.61 31.67
C GLN A 250 -15.54 0.66 33.12
N ASN A 251 -14.68 1.65 33.39
CA ASN A 251 -14.68 2.56 34.54
C ASN A 251 -13.27 2.85 35.06
N GLY A 252 -12.99 4.14 35.22
CA GLY A 252 -11.80 4.65 35.90
C GLY A 252 -11.52 6.09 35.51
N GLU A 253 -12.27 7.02 36.10
CA GLU A 253 -11.98 8.47 36.05
C GLU A 253 -10.54 8.74 36.50
N SER A 254 -9.82 9.60 35.78
CA SER A 254 -8.70 10.39 36.34
C SER A 254 -8.42 11.61 35.48
N LYS A 255 -8.19 12.72 36.18
CA LYS A 255 -8.19 14.11 35.71
C LYS A 255 -7.02 14.42 34.76
N VAL A 256 -7.32 15.29 33.79
CA VAL A 256 -6.36 15.94 32.90
C VAL A 256 -5.77 17.15 33.64
N GLU A 257 -4.45 17.18 33.75
CA GLU A 257 -3.69 18.43 33.91
C GLU A 257 -3.03 18.71 32.55
N GLU A 258 -3.39 19.84 31.96
CA GLU A 258 -2.84 20.39 30.72
C GLU A 258 -1.54 21.14 31.04
N GLU A 259 -0.46 20.84 30.34
CA GLU A 259 0.61 21.81 30.08
C GLU A 259 0.86 21.92 28.57
N GLU A 260 0.76 23.16 28.09
CA GLU A 260 0.93 23.64 26.71
C GLU A 260 2.39 23.56 26.21
N ILE A 261 2.55 23.52 24.88
CA ILE A 261 3.34 24.44 24.00
C ILE A 261 3.11 23.93 22.54
N ARG A 262 2.16 24.48 21.76
CA ARG A 262 2.26 25.60 20.76
C ARG A 262 3.38 25.42 19.72
N ASP A 263 3.24 25.58 18.41
CA ASP A 263 2.23 26.03 17.42
C ASP A 263 2.63 25.36 16.07
N GLU A 264 1.81 25.08 15.05
CA GLU A 264 0.88 25.97 14.35
C GLU A 264 -0.38 25.22 13.86
N LYS A 265 -1.56 25.71 14.28
CA LYS A 265 -2.83 25.55 13.57
C LYS A 265 -3.22 26.94 13.06
N ALA A 266 -3.40 27.07 11.75
CA ALA A 266 -4.36 28.03 11.23
C ALA A 266 -5.14 27.40 10.07
N LYS A 267 -6.44 27.22 10.33
CA LYS A 267 -7.53 26.86 9.40
C LYS A 267 -7.55 25.41 8.90
N ASN A 268 -8.32 24.58 9.60
CA ASN A 268 -9.44 23.82 9.02
C ASN A 268 -10.19 23.14 10.16
N GLY A 269 -11.05 23.91 10.83
CA GLY A 269 -12.16 23.36 11.60
C GLY A 269 -13.35 23.19 10.67
N LEU A 270 -13.62 21.95 10.28
CA LEU A 270 -14.98 21.49 10.07
C LEU A 270 -15.14 20.22 10.90
N GLU A 271 -16.08 20.30 11.84
CA GLU A 271 -16.45 19.27 12.79
C GLU A 271 -16.89 17.99 12.05
N LEU A 272 -16.26 16.87 12.38
CA LEU A 272 -16.73 15.54 12.00
C LEU A 272 -17.92 15.19 12.90
N GLY A 273 -19.11 15.24 12.31
CA GLY A 273 -20.35 14.80 12.94
C GLY A 273 -20.27 13.35 13.44
N ALA A 274 -20.96 13.14 14.56
CA ALA A 274 -21.04 11.90 15.33
C ALA A 274 -21.55 10.68 14.53
N GLY A 275 -21.04 9.49 14.87
CA GLY A 275 -21.75 8.24 14.60
C GLY A 275 -20.92 7.00 14.28
N GLY A 276 -20.03 6.59 15.17
CA GLY A 276 -19.44 5.23 15.14
C GLY A 276 -18.00 5.21 15.64
N VAL A 277 -17.71 4.35 16.62
CA VAL A 277 -16.32 3.99 16.96
C VAL A 277 -15.70 3.43 15.68
N SER A 278 -14.82 4.19 15.05
CA SER A 278 -14.10 3.72 13.87
C SER A 278 -13.26 2.53 14.29
N SER A 279 -13.48 1.39 13.67
CA SER A 279 -12.69 0.19 13.89
C SER A 279 -11.21 0.48 13.72
N LYS A 280 -10.40 -0.13 14.58
CA LYS A 280 -8.94 -0.05 14.60
C LYS A 280 -8.30 -0.23 13.20
N ILE A 281 -8.77 -1.22 12.44
CA ILE A 281 -8.27 -1.57 11.10
C ILE A 281 -8.55 -0.44 10.09
N ARG A 282 -9.78 0.07 10.05
CA ARG A 282 -10.15 1.20 9.18
C ARG A 282 -9.40 2.48 9.50
N GLU A 283 -9.11 2.73 10.78
CA GLU A 283 -8.32 3.89 11.18
C GLU A 283 -6.90 3.84 10.58
N ASP A 284 -6.24 2.68 10.63
CA ASP A 284 -4.92 2.52 10.05
C ASP A 284 -4.93 2.74 8.53
N GLY A 285 -5.92 2.17 7.83
CA GLY A 285 -6.11 2.38 6.40
C GLY A 285 -6.33 3.86 6.05
N PHE A 286 -7.16 4.55 6.82
CA PHE A 286 -7.41 5.99 6.65
C PHE A 286 -6.13 6.82 6.83
N VAL A 287 -5.35 6.53 7.87
CA VAL A 287 -4.09 7.26 8.17
C VAL A 287 -3.05 7.00 7.08
N ILE A 288 -2.90 5.77 6.59
CA ILE A 288 -1.99 5.45 5.47
C ILE A 288 -2.41 6.21 4.22
N PHE A 289 -3.69 6.17 3.84
CA PHE A 289 -4.20 6.86 2.66
C PHE A 289 -3.88 8.37 2.71
N LYS A 290 -4.19 9.00 3.83
CA LYS A 290 -3.89 10.42 4.06
C LYS A 290 -2.39 10.72 3.95
N ASN A 291 -1.53 9.87 4.51
CA ASN A 291 -0.09 10.04 4.44
C ASN A 291 0.47 9.87 3.02
N LEU A 292 -0.04 8.92 2.24
CA LEU A 292 0.35 8.76 0.83
C LEU A 292 -0.04 9.99 0.00
N CYS A 293 -1.25 10.52 0.17
CA CYS A 293 -1.67 11.78 -0.47
C CYS A 293 -0.76 12.95 -0.07
N LYS A 294 -0.28 13.00 1.18
CA LYS A 294 0.68 14.05 1.59
C LYS A 294 2.06 13.86 0.95
N LEU A 295 2.53 12.62 0.83
CA LEU A 295 3.82 12.30 0.23
C LEU A 295 3.84 12.64 -1.27
N SER A 296 2.75 12.37 -2.00
CA SER A 296 2.62 12.77 -3.41
C SER A 296 2.60 14.28 -3.63
N MET A 297 2.42 15.08 -2.59
CA MET A 297 2.33 16.55 -2.65
C MET A 297 3.60 17.29 -2.18
N LYS A 298 4.61 16.59 -1.63
CA LYS A 298 5.83 17.26 -1.11
C LYS A 298 6.56 18.00 -2.23
N PHE A 299 6.87 19.29 -2.06
CA PHE A 299 7.46 20.13 -3.12
C PHE A 299 8.84 19.63 -3.58
N SER A 300 9.14 19.84 -4.87
CA SER A 300 10.47 19.73 -5.47
C SER A 300 10.76 21.11 -6.08
N SER A 301 11.70 21.85 -5.50
CA SER A 301 12.13 23.15 -6.03
C SER A 301 13.18 22.87 -7.10
N GLN A 302 12.76 22.76 -8.38
CA GLN A 302 13.47 22.25 -9.58
C GLN A 302 14.93 22.74 -9.85
N GLU A 303 15.79 22.78 -8.85
CA GLU A 303 17.13 23.36 -8.86
C GLU A 303 18.17 22.45 -8.18
N ASN A 304 17.76 21.36 -7.49
CA ASN A 304 18.64 20.51 -6.71
C ASN A 304 18.60 19.02 -7.15
N PRO A 305 19.72 18.27 -7.04
CA PRO A 305 19.74 16.83 -7.33
C PRO A 305 18.76 16.02 -6.45
N ASP A 306 18.42 16.52 -5.25
CA ASP A 306 17.36 15.97 -4.39
C ASP A 306 15.97 15.96 -5.07
N ASP A 307 15.76 16.78 -6.11
CA ASP A 307 14.51 16.82 -6.86
C ASP A 307 14.21 15.52 -7.60
N HIS A 308 15.24 14.77 -8.01
CA HIS A 308 15.04 13.46 -8.66
C HIS A 308 14.51 12.42 -7.66
N ILE A 309 15.06 12.38 -6.44
CA ILE A 309 14.60 11.48 -5.37
C ILE A 309 13.19 11.89 -4.93
N LEU A 310 12.93 13.19 -4.78
CA LEU A 310 11.61 13.71 -4.45
C LEU A 310 10.58 13.39 -5.55
N LEU A 311 10.93 13.58 -6.82
CA LEU A 311 10.07 13.24 -7.95
C LEU A 311 9.77 11.74 -7.99
N ARG A 312 10.80 10.91 -7.80
CA ARG A 312 10.66 9.46 -7.70
C ARG A 312 9.73 9.05 -6.56
N GLY A 313 9.84 9.68 -5.40
CA GLY A 313 8.92 9.49 -4.28
C GLY A 313 7.48 9.91 -4.59
N LYS A 314 7.28 11.02 -5.33
CA LYS A 314 5.95 11.42 -5.79
C LYS A 314 5.32 10.39 -6.71
N ILE A 315 6.07 9.93 -7.71
CA ILE A 315 5.61 8.91 -8.67
C ILE A 315 5.19 7.66 -7.92
N LEU A 316 6.04 7.12 -7.04
CA LEU A 316 5.69 5.95 -6.23
C LEU A 316 4.45 6.18 -5.36
N SER A 317 4.31 7.35 -4.75
CA SER A 317 3.13 7.68 -3.94
C SER A 317 1.85 7.67 -4.77
N LEU A 318 1.88 8.22 -5.99
CA LEU A 318 0.76 8.20 -6.93
C LEU A 318 0.46 6.78 -7.45
N GLU A 319 1.48 5.96 -7.71
CA GLU A 319 1.31 4.56 -8.08
C GLU A 319 0.61 3.76 -6.97
N LEU A 320 0.99 3.96 -5.70
CA LEU A 320 0.33 3.33 -4.57
C LEU A 320 -1.11 3.84 -4.41
N LEU A 321 -1.36 5.14 -4.60
CA LEU A 321 -2.73 5.69 -4.59
C LEU A 321 -3.58 5.10 -5.71
N LYS A 322 -3.02 4.90 -6.91
CA LYS A 322 -3.69 4.18 -8.00
C LYS A 322 -4.06 2.77 -7.57
N VAL A 323 -3.14 1.99 -6.99
CA VAL A 323 -3.43 0.63 -6.49
C VAL A 323 -4.61 0.65 -5.52
N ILE A 324 -4.66 1.61 -4.59
CA ILE A 324 -5.75 1.74 -3.63
C ILE A 324 -7.08 2.07 -4.33
N MET A 325 -7.11 3.01 -5.27
CA MET A 325 -8.35 3.39 -5.97
C MET A 325 -8.85 2.32 -6.95
N ASP A 326 -7.94 1.59 -7.58
CA ASP A 326 -8.25 0.47 -8.47
C ASP A 326 -8.85 -0.72 -7.71
N ASN A 327 -8.52 -0.88 -6.43
CA ASN A 327 -9.01 -1.97 -5.59
C ASN A 327 -10.03 -1.54 -4.51
N GLY A 328 -10.29 -0.23 -4.38
CA GLY A 328 -11.26 0.29 -3.42
C GLY A 328 -12.67 -0.22 -3.70
N GLY A 329 -13.33 -0.73 -2.66
CA GLY A 329 -14.66 -1.31 -2.74
C GLY A 329 -15.76 -0.31 -2.42
N SER A 330 -16.82 -0.81 -1.79
CA SER A 330 -18.02 -0.03 -1.46
C SER A 330 -17.81 0.97 -0.34
N ILE A 331 -16.96 0.66 0.66
CA ILE A 331 -16.78 1.52 1.85
C ILE A 331 -16.28 2.90 1.45
N TRP A 332 -15.41 2.98 0.45
CA TRP A 332 -14.86 4.23 -0.06
C TRP A 332 -15.90 5.16 -0.69
N ARG A 333 -17.05 4.60 -1.08
CA ARG A 333 -18.15 5.32 -1.73
C ARG A 333 -19.32 5.58 -0.79
N SER A 334 -19.60 4.65 0.12
CA SER A 334 -20.75 4.72 1.02
C SER A 334 -20.42 5.36 2.36
N ASN A 335 -19.19 5.22 2.86
CA ASN A 335 -18.78 5.81 4.13
C ASN A 335 -18.31 7.26 3.92
N GLU A 336 -19.00 8.22 4.53
CA GLU A 336 -18.72 9.64 4.39
C GLU A 336 -17.28 10.01 4.77
N ARG A 337 -16.70 9.36 5.79
CA ARG A 337 -15.34 9.65 6.23
C ARG A 337 -14.31 9.27 5.15
N PHE A 338 -14.45 8.10 4.53
CA PHE A 338 -13.58 7.68 3.43
C PHE A 338 -13.82 8.48 2.16
N LEU A 339 -15.09 8.76 1.81
CA LEU A 339 -15.41 9.58 0.65
C LEU A 339 -14.86 11.00 0.82
N ASN A 340 -14.98 11.60 2.00
CA ASN A 340 -14.39 12.91 2.31
C ASN A 340 -12.87 12.87 2.28
N ALA A 341 -12.22 11.76 2.65
CA ALA A 341 -10.78 11.63 2.48
C ALA A 341 -10.37 11.66 1.00
N VAL A 342 -11.13 11.01 0.12
CA VAL A 342 -10.91 11.09 -1.34
C VAL A 342 -11.04 12.55 -1.81
N LYS A 343 -12.12 13.24 -1.42
CA LYS A 343 -12.35 14.66 -1.76
C LYS A 343 -11.23 15.57 -1.27
N GLN A 344 -10.85 15.45 0.00
CA GLN A 344 -9.95 16.43 0.63
C GLN A 344 -8.47 16.14 0.38
N PHE A 345 -8.08 14.87 0.36
CA PHE A 345 -6.67 14.49 0.26
C PHE A 345 -6.28 14.06 -1.16
N LEU A 346 -7.04 13.16 -1.78
CA LEU A 346 -6.68 12.65 -3.11
C LEU A 346 -6.88 13.71 -4.19
N CYS A 347 -8.04 14.39 -4.22
CA CYS A 347 -8.27 15.43 -5.21
C CYS A 347 -7.27 16.60 -5.05
N LEU A 348 -6.91 16.99 -3.82
CA LEU A 348 -5.86 17.98 -3.61
C LEU A 348 -4.49 17.49 -4.11
N SER A 349 -4.17 16.21 -3.90
CA SER A 349 -2.98 15.58 -4.46
C SER A 349 -2.97 15.64 -5.99
N LEU A 350 -4.07 15.28 -6.65
CA LEU A 350 -4.19 15.37 -8.10
C LEU A 350 -4.05 16.83 -8.58
N LEU A 351 -4.71 17.78 -7.92
CA LEU A 351 -4.63 19.20 -8.30
C LEU A 351 -3.20 19.76 -8.17
N LYS A 352 -2.47 19.41 -7.10
CA LYS A 352 -1.08 19.89 -6.95
C LYS A 352 -0.12 19.28 -7.99
N ASN A 353 -0.38 18.05 -8.40
CA ASN A 353 0.47 17.37 -9.37
C ASN A 353 0.15 17.77 -10.83
N SER A 354 -1.03 18.35 -11.12
CA SER A 354 -1.41 18.72 -12.49
C SER A 354 -0.65 19.93 -13.04
N ALA A 355 -0.02 20.70 -12.15
CA ALA A 355 0.89 21.77 -12.52
C ALA A 355 2.27 21.27 -13.00
N LEU A 356 2.59 19.99 -12.77
CA LEU A 356 3.88 19.41 -13.15
C LEU A 356 3.81 18.88 -14.59
N LEU A 357 4.81 19.21 -15.41
CA LEU A 357 4.91 18.77 -16.80
C LEU A 357 5.65 17.43 -16.94
N VAL A 358 5.45 16.51 -16.00
CA VAL A 358 6.10 15.19 -15.99
C VAL A 358 5.11 14.14 -16.52
N MET A 359 5.48 13.45 -17.60
CA MET A 359 4.57 12.53 -18.31
C MET A 359 4.06 11.36 -17.46
N SER A 360 4.93 10.72 -16.68
CA SER A 360 4.53 9.60 -15.81
C SER A 360 3.53 10.04 -14.74
N ILE A 361 3.68 11.25 -14.19
CA ILE A 361 2.72 11.85 -13.27
C ILE A 361 1.38 12.05 -13.98
N TYR A 362 1.40 12.61 -15.19
CA TYR A 362 0.18 12.84 -15.96
C TYR A 362 -0.58 11.53 -16.28
N GLU A 363 0.12 10.49 -16.72
CA GLU A 363 -0.47 9.17 -16.97
C GLU A 363 -1.10 8.56 -15.71
N LEU A 364 -0.43 8.68 -14.56
CA LEU A 364 -0.97 8.24 -13.27
C LEU A 364 -2.19 9.06 -12.85
N GLN A 365 -2.19 10.37 -13.08
CA GLN A 365 -3.36 11.23 -12.82
C GLN A 365 -4.55 10.82 -13.68
N CYS A 366 -4.35 10.60 -14.98
CA CYS A 366 -5.39 10.09 -15.87
C CYS A 366 -5.91 8.72 -15.40
N SER A 367 -5.02 7.82 -14.98
CA SER A 367 -5.44 6.50 -14.51
C SER A 367 -6.22 6.55 -13.19
N ILE A 368 -5.79 7.37 -12.22
CA ILE A 368 -6.53 7.59 -10.97
C ILE A 368 -7.87 8.25 -11.29
N PHE A 369 -7.88 9.26 -12.17
CA PHE A 369 -9.10 9.93 -12.59
C PHE A 369 -10.08 8.97 -13.28
N MET A 370 -9.61 8.01 -14.10
CA MET A 370 -10.47 6.94 -14.62
C MET A 370 -11.13 6.14 -13.49
N SER A 371 -10.41 5.80 -12.43
CA SER A 371 -10.98 5.08 -11.29
C SER A 371 -12.02 5.92 -10.54
N LEU A 372 -11.80 7.24 -10.42
CA LEU A 372 -12.80 8.17 -9.86
C LEU A 372 -14.05 8.26 -10.76
N LEU A 373 -13.85 8.43 -12.07
CA LEU A 373 -14.93 8.54 -13.05
C LEU A 373 -15.72 7.24 -13.20
N THR A 374 -15.10 6.07 -13.03
CA THR A 374 -15.81 4.79 -13.18
C THR A 374 -16.55 4.39 -11.91
N LYS A 375 -16.00 4.68 -10.72
CA LYS A 375 -16.53 4.16 -9.45
C LYS A 375 -17.17 5.19 -8.53
N TYR A 376 -16.75 6.46 -8.58
CA TYR A 376 -17.06 7.46 -7.54
C TYR A 376 -17.96 8.61 -8.02
N ARG A 377 -18.58 8.49 -9.19
CA ARG A 377 -19.37 9.57 -9.85
C ARG A 377 -20.41 10.23 -8.94
N SER A 378 -21.17 9.43 -8.22
CA SER A 378 -22.23 9.93 -7.34
C SER A 378 -21.70 10.77 -6.17
N GLY A 379 -20.51 10.42 -5.66
CA GLY A 379 -19.90 11.10 -4.53
C GLY A 379 -19.02 12.29 -4.90
N LEU A 380 -18.48 12.32 -6.13
CA LEU A 380 -17.44 13.26 -6.58
C LEU A 380 -17.85 14.10 -7.80
N LYS A 381 -19.15 14.41 -7.97
CA LYS A 381 -19.66 15.18 -9.12
C LYS A 381 -18.88 16.48 -9.33
N ALA A 382 -18.74 17.31 -8.30
CA ALA A 382 -18.07 18.60 -8.42
C ALA A 382 -16.58 18.44 -8.78
N GLU A 383 -15.89 17.51 -8.14
CA GLU A 383 -14.48 17.25 -8.36
C GLU A 383 -14.24 16.70 -9.77
N ILE A 384 -15.06 15.76 -10.25
CA ILE A 384 -14.98 15.22 -11.61
C ILE A 384 -15.24 16.33 -12.63
N GLY A 385 -16.18 17.24 -12.38
CA GLY A 385 -16.44 18.42 -13.20
C GLY A 385 -15.25 19.37 -13.33
N ILE A 386 -14.32 19.37 -12.36
CA ILE A 386 -13.07 20.13 -12.39
C ILE A 386 -11.96 19.35 -13.11
N PHE A 387 -11.81 18.06 -12.79
CA PHE A 387 -10.72 17.24 -13.34
C PHE A 387 -10.92 16.88 -14.80
N PHE A 388 -12.16 16.69 -15.26
CA PHE A 388 -12.43 16.31 -16.65
C PHE A 388 -11.95 17.38 -17.64
N PRO A 389 -12.31 18.66 -17.50
CA PRO A 389 -11.77 19.69 -18.39
C PRO A 389 -10.27 19.85 -18.24
N MET A 390 -9.75 19.75 -17.02
CA MET A 390 -8.33 19.97 -16.72
C MET A 390 -7.42 18.90 -17.34
N LEU A 391 -7.82 17.62 -17.29
CA LEU A 391 -7.01 16.49 -17.77
C LEU A 391 -7.36 16.10 -19.21
N ILE A 392 -8.64 16.08 -19.59
CA ILE A 392 -9.09 15.55 -20.89
C ILE A 392 -9.28 16.70 -21.88
N LEU A 393 -10.21 17.62 -21.61
CA LEU A 393 -10.58 18.64 -22.61
C LEU A 393 -9.41 19.55 -22.95
N ARG A 394 -8.59 19.94 -21.97
CA ARG A 394 -7.38 20.73 -22.20
C ARG A 394 -6.48 20.12 -23.29
N VAL A 395 -6.37 18.78 -23.34
CA VAL A 395 -5.57 18.09 -24.35
C VAL A 395 -6.29 18.05 -25.70
N LEU A 396 -7.60 17.78 -25.70
CA LEU A 396 -8.41 17.74 -26.93
C LEU A 396 -8.48 19.10 -27.63
N GLU A 397 -8.66 20.16 -26.85
CA GLU A 397 -8.69 21.56 -27.30
C GLU A 397 -7.31 22.11 -27.68
N ASN A 398 -6.27 21.27 -27.62
CA ASN A 398 -4.87 21.60 -27.89
C ASN A 398 -4.35 22.80 -27.07
N VAL A 399 -4.87 22.99 -25.86
CA VAL A 399 -4.44 24.05 -24.95
C VAL A 399 -3.00 23.79 -24.51
N LEU A 400 -2.10 24.75 -24.74
CA LEU A 400 -0.65 24.65 -24.54
C LEU A 400 0.06 23.56 -25.37
N GLN A 401 -0.49 23.14 -26.51
CA GLN A 401 0.16 22.18 -27.43
C GLN A 401 0.60 20.88 -26.74
N PRO A 402 -0.34 19.98 -26.41
CA PRO A 402 -0.04 18.75 -25.68
C PRO A 402 0.86 17.81 -26.47
N SER A 403 1.70 17.06 -25.76
CA SER A 403 2.62 16.10 -26.35
C SER A 403 1.87 14.94 -27.03
N PHE A 404 2.54 14.26 -27.97
CA PHE A 404 1.98 13.06 -28.59
C PHE A 404 1.55 12.01 -27.55
N VAL A 405 2.35 11.84 -26.49
CA VAL A 405 2.05 10.89 -25.41
C VAL A 405 0.82 11.32 -24.61
N GLN A 406 0.64 12.61 -24.33
CA GLN A 406 -0.58 13.11 -23.68
C GLN A 406 -1.81 12.86 -24.54
N LYS A 407 -1.72 13.14 -25.84
CA LYS A 407 -2.81 12.86 -26.80
C LYS A 407 -3.17 11.38 -26.81
N MET A 408 -2.19 10.49 -26.91
CA MET A 408 -2.42 9.04 -26.91
C MET A 408 -3.04 8.56 -25.58
N THR A 409 -2.56 9.07 -24.45
CA THR A 409 -3.10 8.76 -23.11
C THR A 409 -4.57 9.14 -23.01
N VAL A 410 -4.92 10.35 -23.47
CA VAL A 410 -6.31 10.82 -23.47
C VAL A 410 -7.16 10.00 -24.44
N LEU A 411 -6.69 9.71 -25.64
CA LEU A 411 -7.45 8.89 -26.59
C LEU A 411 -7.77 7.49 -26.03
N ASN A 412 -6.79 6.82 -25.41
CA ASN A 412 -7.01 5.53 -24.74
C ASN A 412 -8.01 5.64 -23.57
N MET A 413 -8.01 6.78 -22.87
CA MET A 413 -8.95 7.06 -21.79
C MET A 413 -10.38 7.23 -22.33
N LEU A 414 -10.53 7.97 -23.44
CA LEU A 414 -11.81 8.19 -24.09
C LEU A 414 -12.38 6.91 -24.68
N GLU A 415 -11.54 6.01 -25.18
CA GLU A 415 -11.98 4.69 -25.62
C GLU A 415 -12.61 3.89 -24.47
N LYS A 416 -11.98 3.91 -23.29
CA LYS A 416 -12.54 3.28 -22.09
C LYS A 416 -13.85 3.94 -21.64
N ILE A 417 -13.96 5.26 -21.72
CA ILE A 417 -15.21 5.99 -21.41
C ILE A 417 -16.31 5.61 -22.42
N GLY A 418 -15.98 5.59 -23.71
CA GLY A 418 -16.90 5.24 -24.80
C GLY A 418 -17.38 3.80 -24.76
N GLY A 419 -16.59 2.89 -24.18
CA GLY A 419 -16.95 1.49 -23.97
C GLY A 419 -18.05 1.25 -22.93
N ASP A 420 -18.35 2.23 -22.07
CA ASP A 420 -19.39 2.14 -21.04
C ASP A 420 -20.41 3.28 -21.20
N SER A 421 -21.57 2.92 -21.78
CA SER A 421 -22.65 3.86 -22.08
C SER A 421 -23.20 4.55 -20.83
N GLN A 422 -23.11 3.94 -19.65
CA GLN A 422 -23.59 4.56 -18.42
C GLN A 422 -22.70 5.74 -18.03
N ILE A 423 -21.39 5.66 -18.26
CA ILE A 423 -20.48 6.80 -17.99
C ILE A 423 -20.87 7.98 -18.87
N ILE A 424 -21.13 7.73 -20.15
CA ILE A 424 -21.49 8.77 -21.11
C ILE A 424 -22.80 9.46 -20.70
N ILE A 425 -23.82 8.67 -20.36
CA ILE A 425 -25.11 9.19 -19.89
C ILE A 425 -24.92 10.00 -18.61
N ASP A 426 -24.15 9.48 -17.65
CA ASP A 426 -23.88 10.17 -16.40
C ASP A 426 -23.13 11.49 -16.64
N ILE A 427 -22.20 11.56 -17.60
CA ILE A 427 -21.52 12.82 -17.95
C ILE A 427 -22.54 13.83 -18.48
N PHE A 428 -23.36 13.44 -19.45
CA PHE A 428 -24.38 14.33 -20.04
C PHE A 428 -25.38 14.84 -18.99
N VAL A 429 -25.94 13.95 -18.17
CA VAL A 429 -26.94 14.31 -17.16
C VAL A 429 -26.34 15.17 -16.07
N ASN A 430 -25.11 14.88 -15.63
CA ASN A 430 -24.52 15.62 -14.51
C ASN A 430 -23.96 16.98 -14.92
N TYR A 431 -23.47 17.14 -16.14
CA TYR A 431 -22.67 18.31 -16.51
C TYR A 431 -23.29 19.19 -17.58
N ASP A 432 -24.09 18.62 -18.50
CA ASP A 432 -24.68 19.37 -19.62
C ASP A 432 -26.18 19.67 -19.39
N CYS A 433 -26.86 18.86 -18.56
CA CYS A 433 -28.24 19.11 -18.16
C CYS A 433 -28.37 19.98 -16.91
N ASP A 434 -27.26 20.32 -16.26
CA ASP A 434 -27.22 21.14 -15.04
C ASP A 434 -26.66 22.52 -15.41
N VAL A 435 -27.47 23.57 -15.22
CA VAL A 435 -27.19 24.94 -15.67
C VAL A 435 -25.95 25.53 -15.00
N ASP A 436 -25.63 25.09 -13.78
CA ASP A 436 -24.49 25.58 -13.01
C ASP A 436 -23.21 24.75 -13.25
N SER A 437 -23.30 23.70 -14.08
CA SER A 437 -22.19 22.79 -14.40
C SER A 437 -21.56 23.10 -15.77
N PRO A 438 -20.30 22.66 -16.01
CA PRO A 438 -19.65 22.86 -17.31
C PRO A 438 -20.20 21.90 -18.37
N ASN A 439 -20.45 22.36 -19.60
CA ASN A 439 -20.87 21.51 -20.75
C ASN A 439 -19.75 20.54 -21.20
N ILE A 440 -19.51 19.49 -20.41
CA ILE A 440 -18.41 18.55 -20.63
C ILE A 440 -18.70 17.64 -21.82
N PHE A 441 -19.92 17.11 -21.95
CA PHE A 441 -20.29 16.18 -23.00
C PHE A 441 -20.31 16.84 -24.37
N GLU A 442 -20.87 18.04 -24.47
CA GLU A 442 -20.89 18.84 -25.71
C GLU A 442 -19.46 19.09 -26.22
N ARG A 443 -18.58 19.60 -25.36
CA ARG A 443 -17.18 19.86 -25.70
C ARG A 443 -16.42 18.59 -26.05
N PHE A 444 -16.65 17.53 -25.27
CA PHE A 444 -16.10 16.20 -25.55
C PHE A 444 -16.46 15.72 -26.96
N LEU A 445 -17.72 15.82 -27.38
CA LEU A 445 -18.14 15.43 -28.73
C LEU A 445 -17.55 16.33 -29.82
N GLN A 446 -17.51 17.64 -29.58
CA GLN A 446 -16.99 18.62 -30.54
C GLN A 446 -15.49 18.42 -30.79
N ASP A 447 -14.69 18.26 -29.74
CA ASP A 447 -13.24 18.17 -29.87
C ASP A 447 -12.75 16.75 -30.22
N CYS A 448 -13.59 15.73 -30.01
CA CYS A 448 -13.35 14.40 -30.56
C CYS A 448 -13.56 14.31 -32.09
N GLN A 449 -14.17 15.30 -32.75
CA GLN A 449 -14.24 15.40 -34.22
C GLN A 449 -12.89 15.83 -34.86
N TRP A 450 -11.77 15.36 -34.32
CA TRP A 450 -10.43 15.51 -34.91
C TRP A 450 -10.37 14.80 -36.29
N PRO A 451 -9.62 15.31 -37.29
CA PRO A 451 -9.86 15.03 -38.71
C PRO A 451 -10.00 13.56 -39.05
N SER A 452 -11.10 13.25 -39.72
CA SER A 452 -11.52 11.95 -40.25
C SER A 452 -10.45 11.18 -41.03
N GLU A 453 -9.33 11.81 -41.41
CA GLU A 453 -8.22 11.16 -42.13
C GLU A 453 -7.29 10.32 -41.23
N ASN A 454 -7.22 10.57 -39.91
CA ASN A 454 -6.40 9.78 -38.98
C ASN A 454 -7.19 8.73 -38.17
N CYS A 455 -8.54 8.77 -38.23
CA CYS A 455 -9.42 7.85 -37.50
C CYS A 455 -9.45 6.43 -38.11
N SER A 456 -9.05 6.28 -39.37
CA SER A 456 -9.10 5.02 -40.14
C SER A 456 -8.17 3.90 -39.62
N ARG A 457 -7.26 4.20 -38.68
CA ARG A 457 -6.39 3.18 -38.04
C ARG A 457 -6.82 2.76 -36.63
N ALA A 458 -7.72 3.51 -35.98
CA ALA A 458 -8.17 3.23 -34.61
C ALA A 458 -9.60 2.63 -34.55
N THR A 459 -10.34 2.64 -35.65
CA THR A 459 -11.77 2.30 -35.70
C THR A 459 -12.09 0.84 -36.05
N THR A 460 -11.10 -0.06 -36.16
CA THR A 460 -11.39 -1.49 -36.37
C THR A 460 -12.05 -2.17 -35.17
N GLY A 461 -12.17 -1.50 -34.02
CA GLY A 461 -12.84 -2.00 -32.81
C GLY A 461 -14.05 -1.19 -32.33
N PHE A 462 -14.30 0.00 -32.87
CA PHE A 462 -15.48 0.80 -32.48
C PHE A 462 -16.67 0.43 -33.35
N ASN A 463 -17.77 0.03 -32.71
CA ASN A 463 -19.06 -0.11 -33.38
C ASN A 463 -19.36 1.17 -34.19
N HIS A 464 -19.51 1.01 -35.50
CA HIS A 464 -19.72 2.06 -36.50
C HIS A 464 -20.92 3.02 -36.22
N ASN A 465 -21.68 2.77 -35.16
CA ASN A 465 -22.91 3.48 -34.82
C ASN A 465 -22.71 4.70 -33.90
N PHE A 466 -21.53 4.93 -33.31
CA PHE A 466 -21.35 6.07 -32.40
C PHE A 466 -20.84 7.35 -33.07
N VAL A 467 -20.27 7.28 -34.29
CA VAL A 467 -19.58 8.42 -34.93
C VAL A 467 -20.35 8.99 -36.14
N CYS A 468 -21.41 8.33 -36.64
CA CYS A 468 -22.09 8.73 -37.88
C CYS A 468 -23.53 9.25 -37.71
N SER A 469 -23.92 9.82 -36.56
CA SER A 469 -25.33 10.25 -36.38
C SER A 469 -25.48 11.56 -35.59
N SER A 470 -24.76 12.60 -35.99
CA SER A 470 -25.11 13.97 -35.61
C SER A 470 -24.66 14.96 -36.67
N GLY A 471 -25.18 14.77 -37.89
CA GLY A 471 -25.27 15.85 -38.88
C GLY A 471 -26.38 16.80 -38.47
N TYR A 472 -26.10 17.72 -37.56
CA TYR A 472 -26.95 18.89 -37.36
C TYR A 472 -26.68 19.89 -38.50
N HIS A 473 -27.41 19.71 -39.61
CA HIS A 473 -27.67 20.80 -40.54
C HIS A 473 -28.67 21.75 -39.87
N LEU A 474 -28.19 22.88 -39.36
CA LEU A 474 -29.02 24.07 -39.16
C LEU A 474 -29.30 24.68 -40.54
N PRO A 475 -30.57 24.84 -40.96
CA PRO A 475 -30.90 25.60 -42.15
C PRO A 475 -30.69 27.11 -41.91
N ALA A 476 -30.33 27.79 -43.00
CA ALA A 476 -29.80 29.14 -43.12
C ALA A 476 -30.56 30.27 -42.41
#